data_AF-A5HNU2-F1
#
_entry.id   AF-A5HNU2-F1
#
_cell.length_a   1.000
_cell.length_b   1.000
_cell.length_c   1.000
_cell.angle_alpha   90.00
_cell.angle_beta   90.00
_cell.angle_gamma   90.00
#
_symmetry.space_group_name_H-M   'P 1'
#
loop_
_entity.id
_entity.type
_entity.pdbx_description
1 polymer ?
#
loop_
_entity_poly.entity_id
_entity_poly.type
_entity_poly.pdbx_seq_one_letter_code
_entity_poly.pdbx_strand_id
1 'polypeptide(L)'
;MSAALLWVVSPNSEVSSGFGFLESVREGNSLLDSSKFSPRERTLICHGRFKKSRNKATRYRRKAIFLYFQAWLQTLLENWQSHLNKRFTMLFLKQAALVKKHLKSEEEYDVKPDIVLPGTSSLLSEAYDRCGEVCAEYAKTFYLGTLLMTPERRRAIWAIYVWCRRTDELVDGPNASHITPTALDRWESRLEDLFRGRPFDMLDAALSDTVTKFPVDIQPFKDMIEGMRLDLKKSRYKNFDELYLYCYYVAGTVGLMSVPVMGIAPESQATTESVYNAALALGIANQLTNILRDVGEDARRGRVYLPQDELAQAGLSDEDIFAGKVTEK
;
A
#
# COMPACT_ATOMS: atom_id res chain seq x y z
N MET A 1 -4.19 1.04 -3.11
CA MET A 1 -3.80 1.60 -1.78
C MET A 1 -4.80 2.60 -1.16
N SER A 2 -5.90 2.96 -1.83
CA SER A 2 -6.72 4.13 -1.45
C SER A 2 -7.67 4.03 -0.28
N ALA A 3 -8.23 2.85 0.00
CA ALA A 3 -9.27 2.73 1.03
C ALA A 3 -8.71 2.30 2.39
N ALA A 4 -7.53 1.67 2.41
CA ALA A 4 -6.95 1.06 3.61
C ALA A 4 -6.35 2.09 4.60
N LEU A 5 -5.84 3.22 4.11
CA LEU A 5 -5.18 4.22 4.97
C LEU A 5 -6.14 5.07 5.80
N LEU A 6 -7.39 5.24 5.35
CA LEU A 6 -8.43 5.90 6.16
C LEU A 6 -8.78 5.10 7.42
N TRP A 7 -8.43 3.82 7.49
CA TRP A 7 -8.78 2.92 8.59
C TRP A 7 -7.82 3.01 9.78
N VAL A 8 -6.58 3.46 9.58
CA VAL A 8 -5.53 3.50 10.62
C VAL A 8 -5.67 4.71 11.55
N VAL A 9 -6.42 5.76 11.17
CA VAL A 9 -6.39 7.07 11.87
C VAL A 9 -7.63 7.37 12.74
N SER A 10 -8.60 6.46 12.87
CA SER A 10 -9.71 6.72 13.81
C SER A 10 -10.44 5.45 14.27
N PRO A 11 -10.09 4.90 15.46
CA PRO A 11 -10.80 3.76 16.02
C PRO A 11 -12.17 4.12 16.59
N ASN A 12 -12.42 5.40 16.90
CA ASN A 12 -13.62 5.84 17.61
C ASN A 12 -14.15 7.19 17.07
N SER A 13 -15.00 7.16 16.06
CA SER A 13 -16.03 8.19 15.91
C SER A 13 -17.28 7.60 15.30
N GLU A 14 -18.37 7.65 16.07
CA GLU A 14 -19.72 7.41 15.56
C GLU A 14 -20.02 8.48 14.50
N VAL A 15 -19.99 8.09 13.22
CA VAL A 15 -20.39 8.99 12.13
C VAL A 15 -21.92 9.08 12.13
N SER A 16 -22.42 10.08 12.85
CA SER A 16 -23.73 10.67 12.59
C SER A 16 -23.79 11.18 11.15
N SER A 17 -24.94 10.97 10.52
CA SER A 17 -25.23 11.22 9.11
C SER A 17 -24.95 12.65 8.65
N GLY A 18 -24.07 12.82 7.66
CA GLY A 18 -23.85 14.08 6.95
C GLY A 18 -23.69 13.87 5.45
N PHE A 19 -24.80 13.61 4.74
CA PHE A 19 -24.85 13.76 3.28
C PHE A 19 -25.03 15.24 2.96
N GLY A 20 -23.98 15.90 2.48
CA GLY A 20 -24.07 17.30 2.02
C GLY A 20 -22.96 17.76 1.08
N PHE A 21 -21.84 17.04 0.96
CA PHE A 21 -20.68 17.54 0.23
C PHE A 21 -20.49 16.96 -1.19
N LEU A 22 -21.17 15.85 -1.53
CA LEU A 22 -20.95 15.13 -2.79
C LEU A 22 -21.98 15.44 -3.91
N GLU A 23 -22.90 16.37 -3.70
CA GLU A 23 -23.90 16.74 -4.71
C GLU A 23 -23.54 18.03 -5.49
N SER A 24 -22.54 18.81 -5.01
CA SER A 24 -22.19 20.12 -5.60
C SER A 24 -21.20 20.09 -6.77
N VAL A 25 -20.76 18.91 -7.25
CA VAL A 25 -19.74 18.80 -8.32
C VAL A 25 -20.30 18.21 -9.61
N ARG A 26 -21.61 17.94 -9.70
CA ARG A 26 -22.21 17.31 -10.89
C ARG A 26 -23.09 18.23 -11.76
N GLU A 27 -23.37 19.45 -11.36
CA GLU A 27 -24.16 20.38 -12.17
C GLU A 27 -23.50 21.77 -12.19
N GLY A 28 -22.66 21.99 -13.20
CA GLY A 28 -21.97 23.25 -13.43
C GLY A 28 -21.52 23.35 -14.88
N ASN A 29 -22.48 23.32 -15.81
CA ASN A 29 -22.33 23.80 -17.18
C ASN A 29 -23.70 23.92 -17.85
N SER A 30 -24.37 25.06 -17.68
CA SER A 30 -25.07 25.78 -18.76
C SER A 30 -25.69 27.07 -18.20
N LEU A 31 -25.42 28.15 -18.93
CA LEU A 31 -25.87 29.52 -18.71
C LEU A 31 -27.20 29.76 -19.43
N LEU A 32 -28.05 30.62 -18.83
CA LEU A 32 -29.18 31.40 -19.42
C LEU A 32 -30.39 30.52 -19.85
N ASP A 33 -31.66 30.82 -19.58
CA ASP A 33 -32.40 32.08 -19.62
C ASP A 33 -33.72 31.95 -18.82
N SER A 34 -34.38 33.09 -18.67
CA SER A 34 -35.42 33.51 -17.76
C SER A 34 -36.87 33.08 -18.08
N SER A 35 -37.69 33.14 -17.01
CA SER A 35 -39.12 33.53 -16.98
C SER A 35 -40.23 32.47 -16.73
N LYS A 36 -40.89 32.66 -15.56
CA LYS A 36 -42.34 32.56 -15.25
C LYS A 36 -43.08 31.21 -15.34
N PHE A 37 -43.60 30.70 -14.20
CA PHE A 37 -45.01 30.83 -13.73
C PHE A 37 -45.30 29.87 -12.53
N SER A 38 -46.29 30.28 -11.72
CA SER A 38 -46.78 29.69 -10.46
C SER A 38 -47.90 28.62 -10.70
N PRO A 39 -48.62 28.06 -9.70
CA PRO A 39 -48.67 26.61 -9.43
C PRO A 39 -50.08 26.00 -9.61
N ARG A 40 -50.19 24.66 -9.66
CA ARG A 40 -51.31 23.89 -9.06
C ARG A 40 -51.19 22.36 -9.25
N GLU A 41 -51.29 21.69 -8.09
CA GLU A 41 -52.09 20.49 -7.78
C GLU A 41 -51.78 19.12 -8.41
N ARG A 42 -51.32 18.22 -7.51
CA ARG A 42 -51.87 16.87 -7.17
C ARG A 42 -52.30 16.00 -8.37
N THR A 43 -51.73 14.82 -8.62
CA THR A 43 -51.75 13.62 -7.74
C THR A 43 -51.03 12.51 -8.51
N LEU A 44 -50.18 11.71 -7.87
CA LEU A 44 -50.18 10.22 -7.93
C LEU A 44 -48.87 9.64 -7.43
N ILE A 45 -48.97 9.21 -6.18
CA ILE A 45 -48.18 8.19 -5.51
C ILE A 45 -48.03 6.98 -6.43
N CYS A 46 -46.80 6.65 -6.86
CA CYS A 46 -46.34 5.27 -7.10
C CYS A 46 -44.89 5.20 -7.62
N HIS A 47 -43.89 5.88 -7.04
CA HIS A 47 -42.47 5.66 -7.41
C HIS A 47 -41.47 5.61 -6.23
N GLY A 48 -41.96 5.58 -4.98
CA GLY A 48 -41.10 5.63 -3.78
C GLY A 48 -40.53 4.31 -3.25
N ARG A 49 -41.01 3.14 -3.72
CA ARG A 49 -40.60 1.84 -3.15
C ARG A 49 -39.43 1.15 -3.87
N PHE A 50 -39.13 1.47 -5.13
CA PHE A 50 -38.06 0.80 -5.88
C PHE A 50 -36.65 1.38 -5.64
N LYS A 51 -36.51 2.68 -5.34
CA LYS A 51 -35.18 3.28 -5.05
C LYS A 51 -34.64 2.94 -3.65
N LYS A 52 -35.50 2.78 -2.63
CA LYS A 52 -35.09 2.42 -1.25
C LYS A 52 -34.62 0.96 -1.12
N SER A 53 -35.21 0.05 -1.91
CA SER A 53 -34.83 -1.37 -1.94
C SER A 53 -33.44 -1.57 -2.55
N ARG A 54 -33.17 -0.91 -3.69
CA ARG A 54 -31.88 -1.01 -4.40
C ARG A 54 -30.72 -0.53 -3.53
N ASN A 55 -30.86 0.63 -2.87
CA ASN A 55 -29.83 1.17 -1.95
C ASN A 55 -29.62 0.30 -0.69
N LYS A 56 -30.66 -0.35 -0.17
CA LYS A 56 -30.52 -1.32 0.93
C LYS A 56 -29.76 -2.56 0.46
N ALA A 57 -30.13 -3.14 -0.68
CA ALA A 57 -29.46 -4.32 -1.23
C ALA A 57 -27.97 -4.07 -1.54
N THR A 58 -27.61 -2.88 -2.06
CA THR A 58 -26.19 -2.52 -2.28
C THR A 58 -25.44 -2.32 -0.97
N ARG A 59 -26.08 -1.76 0.06
CA ARG A 59 -25.48 -1.59 1.40
C ARG A 59 -25.31 -2.92 2.13
N TYR A 60 -26.26 -3.85 1.99
CA TYR A 60 -26.16 -5.22 2.51
C TYR A 60 -25.08 -6.02 1.78
N ARG A 61 -24.99 -5.93 0.44
CA ARG A 61 -23.89 -6.55 -0.33
C ARG A 61 -22.51 -6.01 0.07
N ARG A 62 -22.38 -4.69 0.26
CA ARG A 62 -21.12 -4.09 0.74
C ARG A 62 -20.77 -4.51 2.16
N LYS A 63 -21.75 -4.61 3.06
CA LYS A 63 -21.54 -5.15 4.43
C LYS A 63 -21.19 -6.64 4.42
N ALA A 64 -21.81 -7.43 3.53
CA ALA A 64 -21.50 -8.84 3.39
C ALA A 64 -20.08 -9.03 2.85
N ILE A 65 -19.70 -8.35 1.76
CA ILE A 65 -18.33 -8.36 1.23
C ILE A 65 -17.33 -7.91 2.31
N PHE A 66 -17.68 -6.90 3.11
CA PHE A 66 -16.84 -6.43 4.22
C PHE A 66 -16.66 -7.50 5.31
N LEU A 67 -17.74 -8.16 5.73
CA LEU A 67 -17.68 -9.24 6.73
C LEU A 67 -16.96 -10.48 6.20
N TYR A 68 -17.16 -10.82 4.92
CA TYR A 68 -16.43 -11.90 4.26
C TYR A 68 -14.95 -11.56 4.12
N PHE A 69 -14.60 -10.32 3.77
CA PHE A 69 -13.20 -9.88 3.72
C PHE A 69 -12.56 -9.88 5.11
N GLN A 70 -13.26 -9.44 6.15
CA GLN A 70 -12.76 -9.49 7.53
C GLN A 70 -12.59 -10.92 8.03
N ALA A 71 -13.58 -11.79 7.80
CA ALA A 71 -13.49 -13.21 8.18
C ALA A 71 -12.40 -13.93 7.37
N TRP A 72 -12.31 -13.67 6.06
CA TRP A 72 -11.26 -14.22 5.20
C TRP A 72 -9.87 -13.71 5.60
N LEU A 73 -9.73 -12.44 5.97
CA LEU A 73 -8.49 -11.86 6.50
C LEU A 73 -8.12 -12.50 7.84
N GLN A 74 -9.10 -12.74 8.72
CA GLN A 74 -8.91 -13.42 10.00
C GLN A 74 -8.44 -14.88 9.78
N THR A 75 -9.08 -15.62 8.88
CA THR A 75 -8.70 -16.99 8.54
C THR A 75 -7.35 -17.05 7.82
N LEU A 76 -7.04 -16.05 6.99
CA LEU A 76 -5.69 -15.85 6.43
C LEU A 76 -4.65 -15.66 7.52
N LEU A 77 -4.95 -14.84 8.54
CA LEU A 77 -4.07 -14.60 9.69
C LEU A 77 -3.91 -15.85 10.57
N GLU A 78 -4.91 -16.72 10.66
CA GLU A 78 -4.84 -17.98 11.41
C GLU A 78 -4.04 -19.06 10.66
N ASN A 79 -4.28 -19.23 9.35
CA ASN A 79 -3.50 -20.15 8.50
C ASN A 79 -2.05 -19.68 8.28
N TRP A 80 -1.80 -18.37 8.39
CA TRP A 80 -0.49 -17.73 8.28
C TRP A 80 0.55 -18.22 9.31
N GLN A 81 0.12 -18.59 10.51
CA GLN A 81 1.03 -18.90 11.62
C GLN A 81 1.73 -20.26 11.49
N SER A 82 1.22 -21.17 10.63
CA SER A 82 1.72 -22.54 10.54
C SER A 82 2.84 -22.75 9.50
N HIS A 83 2.95 -21.93 8.45
CA HIS A 83 3.77 -22.30 7.27
C HIS A 83 5.02 -21.45 6.95
N LEU A 84 5.19 -20.23 7.49
CA LEU A 84 6.33 -19.34 7.15
C LEU A 84 7.25 -18.97 8.34
N ASN A 85 7.13 -19.74 9.43
CA ASN A 85 7.43 -19.33 10.81
C ASN A 85 8.91 -19.18 11.20
N LYS A 86 9.88 -19.34 10.30
CA LYS A 86 11.33 -19.22 10.65
C LYS A 86 12.00 -17.96 10.09
N ARG A 87 11.84 -17.68 8.79
CA ARG A 87 12.48 -16.51 8.14
C ARG A 87 11.86 -15.20 8.62
N PHE A 88 10.54 -15.18 8.77
CA PHE A 88 9.78 -14.01 9.22
C PHE A 88 10.01 -13.71 10.69
N THR A 89 10.01 -14.74 11.53
CA THR A 89 10.29 -14.61 12.98
C THR A 89 11.67 -14.00 13.22
N MET A 90 12.70 -14.38 12.46
CA MET A 90 14.03 -13.77 12.57
C MET A 90 14.03 -12.28 12.17
N LEU A 91 13.32 -11.94 11.08
CA LEU A 91 13.17 -10.55 10.63
C LEU A 91 12.44 -9.71 11.68
N PHE A 92 11.34 -10.22 12.24
CA PHE A 92 10.58 -9.54 13.28
C PHE A 92 11.39 -9.34 14.55
N LEU A 93 12.15 -10.35 14.99
CA LEU A 93 13.03 -10.24 16.15
C LEU A 93 14.14 -9.21 15.92
N LYS A 94 14.71 -9.14 14.72
CA LYS A 94 15.69 -8.09 14.36
C LYS A 94 15.06 -6.69 14.41
N GLN A 95 13.90 -6.50 13.78
CA GLN A 95 13.24 -5.19 13.79
C GLN A 95 12.80 -4.77 15.19
N ALA A 96 12.23 -5.69 15.97
CA ALA A 96 11.88 -5.44 17.36
C ALA A 96 13.14 -5.09 18.20
N ALA A 97 14.29 -5.73 17.94
CA ALA A 97 15.55 -5.39 18.60
C ALA A 97 16.08 -4.01 18.18
N LEU A 98 15.98 -3.63 16.91
CA LEU A 98 16.36 -2.30 16.42
C LEU A 98 15.52 -1.20 17.07
N VAL A 99 14.20 -1.39 17.12
CA VAL A 99 13.28 -0.47 17.79
C VAL A 99 13.63 -0.34 19.28
N LYS A 100 13.86 -1.46 19.99
CA LYS A 100 14.28 -1.43 21.40
C LYS A 100 15.62 -0.74 21.62
N LYS A 101 16.58 -0.89 20.72
CA LYS A 101 17.88 -0.22 20.78
C LYS A 101 17.73 1.29 20.58
N HIS A 102 16.90 1.70 19.63
CA HIS A 102 16.65 3.11 19.33
C HIS A 102 15.94 3.83 20.49
N LEU A 103 14.91 3.21 21.07
CA LEU A 103 14.22 3.75 22.26
C LEU A 103 15.20 3.94 23.43
N LYS A 104 16.12 2.99 23.65
CA LYS A 104 17.17 3.14 24.69
C LYS A 104 18.15 4.27 24.39
N SER A 105 18.53 4.48 23.13
CA SER A 105 19.44 5.58 22.77
C SER A 105 18.80 6.96 22.91
N GLU A 106 17.49 7.08 22.68
CA GLU A 106 16.76 8.34 22.91
C GLU A 106 16.60 8.66 24.40
N GLU A 107 16.55 7.65 25.28
CA GLU A 107 16.52 7.85 26.74
C GLU A 107 17.89 8.23 27.34
N GLU A 108 19.01 7.91 26.65
CA GLU A 108 20.37 8.03 27.20
C GLU A 108 21.14 9.28 26.72
N TYR A 109 20.63 10.03 25.73
CA TYR A 109 21.28 11.23 25.19
C TYR A 109 20.41 12.50 25.26
N ASP A 110 20.80 13.42 26.13
CA ASP A 110 20.41 14.84 26.05
C ASP A 110 21.11 15.46 24.83
N VAL A 111 20.36 15.69 23.75
CA VAL A 111 20.91 16.07 22.43
C VAL A 111 21.42 17.52 22.47
N LYS A 112 22.74 17.70 22.43
CA LYS A 112 23.34 18.96 21.98
C LYS A 112 23.09 19.11 20.47
N PRO A 113 22.63 20.28 19.99
CA PRO A 113 22.38 20.45 18.57
C PRO A 113 23.69 20.42 17.79
N ASP A 114 23.79 19.49 16.83
CA ASP A 114 24.86 19.45 15.85
C ASP A 114 24.87 20.75 15.03
N ILE A 115 26.06 21.25 14.72
CA ILE A 115 26.26 22.42 13.87
C ILE A 115 25.95 22.01 12.43
N VAL A 116 24.72 22.27 11.98
CA VAL A 116 24.28 22.05 10.61
C VAL A 116 24.86 23.13 9.70
N LEU A 117 25.66 22.75 8.70
CA LEU A 117 26.11 23.67 7.66
C LEU A 117 24.90 24.09 6.79
N PRO A 118 24.70 25.40 6.50
CA PRO A 118 23.46 25.90 5.88
C PRO A 118 23.08 25.28 4.52
N GLY A 119 24.05 24.77 3.74
CA GLY A 119 23.81 24.25 2.39
C GLY A 119 23.28 22.81 2.32
N THR A 120 23.64 21.94 3.27
CA THR A 120 23.20 20.54 3.28
C THR A 120 21.74 20.38 3.71
N SER A 121 21.25 21.27 4.58
CA SER A 121 19.85 21.27 5.00
C SER A 121 18.88 21.65 3.87
N SER A 122 19.27 22.59 2.99
CA SER A 122 18.47 23.00 1.82
C SER A 122 18.30 21.84 0.83
N LEU A 123 19.40 21.20 0.45
CA LEU A 123 19.37 20.09 -0.51
C LEU A 123 18.57 18.89 0.00
N LEU A 124 18.66 18.60 1.29
CA LEU A 124 17.88 17.52 1.91
C LEU A 124 16.38 17.86 1.95
N SER A 125 16.01 19.12 2.22
CA SER A 125 14.62 19.56 2.16
C SER A 125 14.07 19.39 0.74
N GLU A 126 14.81 19.87 -0.27
CA GLU A 126 14.46 19.73 -1.68
C GLU A 126 14.30 18.26 -2.10
N ALA A 127 15.16 17.37 -1.60
CA ALA A 127 15.05 15.94 -1.84
C ALA A 127 13.72 15.36 -1.31
N TYR A 128 13.33 15.72 -0.07
CA TYR A 128 12.05 15.29 0.49
C TYR A 128 10.85 15.93 -0.21
N ASP A 129 10.94 17.19 -0.61
CA ASP A 129 9.88 17.88 -1.35
C ASP A 129 9.66 17.19 -2.69
N ARG A 130 10.74 16.81 -3.39
CA ARG A 130 10.65 16.00 -4.61
C ARG A 130 10.01 14.64 -4.35
N CYS A 131 10.32 13.99 -3.23
CA CYS A 131 9.63 12.75 -2.85
C CYS A 131 8.13 12.97 -2.65
N GLY A 132 7.75 14.10 -2.04
CA GLY A 132 6.36 14.50 -1.84
C GLY A 132 5.60 14.75 -3.15
N GLU A 133 6.23 15.42 -4.11
CA GLU A 133 5.67 15.65 -5.46
C GLU A 133 5.39 14.33 -6.19
N VAL A 134 6.36 13.42 -6.22
CA VAL A 134 6.20 12.09 -6.84
C VAL A 134 5.08 11.32 -6.15
N CYS A 135 5.01 11.35 -4.82
CA CYS A 135 3.94 10.70 -4.07
C CYS A 135 2.56 11.29 -4.39
N ALA A 136 2.45 12.62 -4.51
CA ALA A 136 1.20 13.30 -4.85
C ALA A 136 0.72 12.97 -6.27
N GLU A 137 1.65 12.84 -7.22
CA GLU A 137 1.36 12.55 -8.62
C GLU A 137 0.85 11.11 -8.81
N TYR A 138 1.61 10.13 -8.30
CA TYR A 138 1.37 8.70 -8.60
C TYR A 138 0.50 7.99 -7.55
N ALA A 139 0.34 8.56 -6.36
CA ALA A 139 -0.26 7.90 -5.20
C ALA A 139 -1.32 8.76 -4.50
N LYS A 140 -2.14 9.52 -5.24
CA LYS A 140 -3.10 10.53 -4.72
C LYS A 140 -3.76 10.21 -3.37
N THR A 141 -4.35 9.04 -3.22
CA THR A 141 -5.05 8.64 -1.99
C THR A 141 -4.11 8.24 -0.85
N PHE A 142 -2.97 7.63 -1.19
CA PHE A 142 -1.92 7.33 -0.23
C PHE A 142 -1.30 8.65 0.27
N TYR A 143 -0.99 9.57 -0.65
CA TYR A 143 -0.53 10.92 -0.35
C TYR A 143 -1.49 11.65 0.60
N LEU A 144 -2.79 11.68 0.31
CA LEU A 144 -3.79 12.28 1.20
C LEU A 144 -3.78 11.64 2.60
N GLY A 145 -3.62 10.32 2.70
CA GLY A 145 -3.46 9.63 3.98
C GLY A 145 -2.23 10.08 4.77
N THR A 146 -1.10 10.31 4.09
CA THR A 146 0.13 10.80 4.74
C THR A 146 0.00 12.22 5.29
N LEU A 147 -0.99 13.01 4.84
CA LEU A 147 -1.25 14.34 5.39
C LEU A 147 -1.76 14.32 6.83
N LEU A 148 -2.19 13.16 7.34
CA LEU A 148 -2.59 12.94 8.73
C LEU A 148 -1.39 12.69 9.66
N MET A 149 -0.19 12.49 9.11
CA MET A 149 1.03 12.28 9.87
C MET A 149 1.71 13.60 10.23
N THR A 150 2.58 13.55 11.24
CA THR A 150 3.51 14.65 11.54
C THR A 150 4.40 14.94 10.31
N PRO A 151 4.86 16.19 10.11
CA PRO A 151 5.68 16.55 8.94
C PRO A 151 6.93 15.67 8.77
N GLU A 152 7.55 15.28 9.88
CA GLU A 152 8.73 14.42 9.89
C GLU A 152 8.43 13.01 9.36
N ARG A 153 7.45 12.31 9.96
CA ARG A 153 7.06 10.95 9.55
C ARG A 153 6.53 10.92 8.12
N ARG A 154 5.78 11.96 7.72
CA ARG A 154 5.27 12.13 6.36
C ARG A 154 6.40 12.13 5.33
N ARG A 155 7.44 12.93 5.55
CA ARG A 155 8.61 13.02 4.65
C ARG A 155 9.34 11.68 4.54
N ALA A 156 9.54 11.00 5.67
CA ALA A 156 10.14 9.66 5.69
C ALA A 156 9.31 8.62 4.91
N ILE A 157 7.99 8.62 5.07
CA ILE A 157 7.09 7.74 4.30
C ILE A 157 7.13 8.06 2.80
N TRP A 158 7.24 9.33 2.41
CA TRP A 158 7.41 9.69 1.00
C TRP A 158 8.73 9.17 0.42
N ALA A 159 9.83 9.26 1.17
CA ALA A 159 11.12 8.71 0.73
C ALA A 159 11.05 7.18 0.51
N ILE A 160 10.42 6.44 1.44
CA ILE A 160 10.16 5.01 1.30
C ILE A 160 9.29 4.73 0.07
N TYR A 161 8.17 5.45 -0.09
CA TYR A 161 7.28 5.28 -1.24
C TYR A 161 8.02 5.46 -2.56
N VAL A 162 8.81 6.52 -2.69
CA VAL A 162 9.55 6.81 -3.93
C VAL A 162 10.60 5.75 -4.21
N TRP A 163 11.30 5.23 -3.19
CA TRP A 163 12.22 4.11 -3.40
C TRP A 163 11.49 2.84 -3.87
N CYS A 164 10.35 2.51 -3.27
CA CYS A 164 9.53 1.37 -3.70
C CYS A 164 9.07 1.55 -5.15
N ARG A 165 8.58 2.75 -5.51
CA ARG A 165 8.12 3.07 -6.86
C ARG A 165 9.23 2.94 -7.89
N ARG A 166 10.42 3.48 -7.60
CA ARG A 166 11.59 3.36 -8.49
C ARG A 166 12.04 1.92 -8.66
N THR A 167 11.91 1.11 -7.62
CA THR A 167 12.23 -0.32 -7.64
C THR A 167 11.25 -1.09 -8.55
N ASP A 168 9.95 -0.83 -8.40
CA ASP A 168 8.87 -1.37 -9.25
C ASP A 168 9.02 -0.98 -10.73
N GLU A 169 9.34 0.29 -11.01
CA GLU A 169 9.55 0.78 -12.38
C GLU A 169 10.72 0.11 -13.12
N LEU A 170 11.65 -0.56 -12.42
CA LEU A 170 12.70 -1.34 -13.07
C LEU A 170 12.13 -2.53 -13.86
N VAL A 171 11.03 -3.13 -13.38
CA VAL A 171 10.43 -4.33 -13.97
C VAL A 171 9.06 -4.10 -14.61
N ASP A 172 8.41 -2.98 -14.27
CA ASP A 172 7.09 -2.60 -14.81
C ASP A 172 7.13 -1.34 -15.68
N GLY A 173 8.25 -0.62 -15.73
CA GLY A 173 8.39 0.60 -16.52
C GLY A 173 8.52 0.37 -18.03
N PRO A 174 8.57 1.45 -18.84
CA PRO A 174 8.68 1.36 -20.30
C PRO A 174 9.90 0.57 -20.80
N ASN A 175 10.94 0.46 -19.97
CA ASN A 175 12.19 -0.25 -20.28
C ASN A 175 12.25 -1.67 -19.67
N ALA A 176 11.14 -2.16 -19.09
CA ALA A 176 11.05 -3.46 -18.43
C ALA A 176 11.52 -4.63 -19.31
N SER A 177 11.23 -4.59 -20.61
CA SER A 177 11.66 -5.62 -21.57
C SER A 177 13.18 -5.74 -21.74
N HIS A 178 13.93 -4.73 -21.30
CA HIS A 178 15.39 -4.65 -21.42
C HIS A 178 16.12 -4.78 -20.08
N ILE A 179 15.38 -4.93 -18.97
CA ILE A 179 16.00 -5.08 -17.66
C ILE A 179 16.70 -6.44 -17.58
N THR A 180 17.91 -6.44 -17.03
CA THR A 180 18.71 -7.65 -16.83
C THR A 180 18.80 -7.96 -15.34
N PRO A 181 19.02 -9.22 -14.93
CA PRO A 181 19.34 -9.54 -13.55
C PRO A 181 20.48 -8.67 -12.98
N THR A 182 21.48 -8.36 -13.80
CA THR A 182 22.59 -7.46 -13.44
C THR A 182 22.14 -6.03 -13.09
N ALA A 183 21.04 -5.54 -13.67
CA ALA A 183 20.49 -4.24 -13.28
C ALA A 183 19.94 -4.28 -11.85
N LEU A 184 19.29 -5.37 -11.44
CA LEU A 184 18.82 -5.57 -10.07
C LEU A 184 19.99 -5.76 -9.10
N ASP A 185 21.09 -6.40 -9.52
CA ASP A 185 22.31 -6.50 -8.69
C ASP A 185 22.96 -5.13 -8.45
N ARG A 186 22.99 -4.27 -9.47
CA ARG A 186 23.43 -2.87 -9.31
C ARG A 186 22.49 -2.08 -8.40
N TRP A 187 21.18 -2.32 -8.50
CA TRP A 187 20.19 -1.69 -7.64
C TRP A 187 20.35 -2.13 -6.17
N GLU A 188 20.63 -3.40 -5.91
CA GLU A 188 20.94 -3.90 -4.57
C GLU A 188 22.25 -3.30 -4.03
N SER A 189 23.30 -3.21 -4.84
CA SER A 189 24.55 -2.54 -4.42
C SER A 189 24.31 -1.07 -4.06
N ARG A 190 23.47 -0.37 -4.84
CA ARG A 190 23.09 1.02 -4.58
C ARG A 190 22.30 1.17 -3.28
N LEU A 191 21.39 0.22 -2.98
CA LEU A 191 20.70 0.14 -1.71
C LEU A 191 21.69 -0.02 -0.54
N GLU A 192 22.71 -0.87 -0.67
CA GLU A 192 23.73 -1.04 0.36
C GLU A 192 24.57 0.22 0.58
N ASP A 193 24.92 0.94 -0.49
CA ASP A 193 25.62 2.22 -0.39
C ASP A 193 24.77 3.29 0.32
N LEU A 194 23.48 3.37 -0.04
CA LEU A 194 22.52 4.25 0.61
C LEU A 194 22.42 4.00 2.12
N PHE A 195 22.32 2.74 2.55
CA PHE A 195 22.27 2.37 3.98
C PHE A 195 23.61 2.61 4.70
N ARG A 196 24.71 2.77 3.96
CA ARG A 196 26.02 3.18 4.47
C ARG A 196 26.26 4.70 4.41
N GLY A 197 25.22 5.49 4.13
CA GLY A 197 25.31 6.96 4.06
C GLY A 197 25.95 7.48 2.77
N ARG A 198 25.96 6.69 1.69
CA ARG A 198 26.50 7.07 0.38
C ARG A 198 25.39 7.08 -0.69
N PRO A 199 24.47 8.06 -0.65
CA PRO A 199 23.41 8.16 -1.64
C PRO A 199 23.96 8.48 -3.03
N PHE A 200 23.35 7.91 -4.08
CA PHE A 200 23.76 8.17 -5.47
C PHE A 200 23.11 9.45 -6.05
N ASP A 201 21.88 9.76 -5.65
CA ASP A 201 21.14 10.95 -6.09
C ASP A 201 20.30 11.57 -4.96
N MET A 202 19.52 12.61 -5.27
CA MET A 202 18.72 13.33 -4.27
C MET A 202 17.64 12.45 -3.62
N LEU A 203 17.01 11.54 -4.37
CA LEU A 203 15.96 10.67 -3.83
C LEU A 203 16.57 9.62 -2.90
N ASP A 204 17.77 9.14 -3.23
CA ASP A 204 18.57 8.32 -2.34
C ASP A 204 18.97 9.09 -1.07
N ALA A 205 19.31 10.37 -1.18
CA ALA A 205 19.67 11.19 -0.03
C ALA A 205 18.51 11.31 0.97
N ALA A 206 17.28 11.49 0.50
CA ALA A 206 16.09 11.50 1.36
C ALA A 206 15.91 10.17 2.11
N LEU A 207 16.03 9.03 1.43
CA LEU A 207 15.91 7.73 2.11
C LEU A 207 17.12 7.42 3.00
N SER A 208 18.34 7.82 2.60
CA SER A 208 19.54 7.68 3.42
C SER A 208 19.39 8.43 4.75
N ASP A 209 18.91 9.68 4.72
CA ASP A 209 18.57 10.43 5.92
C ASP A 209 17.45 9.75 6.73
N THR A 210 16.40 9.26 6.06
CA THR A 210 15.29 8.54 6.72
C THR A 210 15.79 7.33 7.52
N VAL A 211 16.65 6.48 6.96
CA VAL A 211 17.13 5.27 7.65
C VAL A 211 18.13 5.56 8.76
N THR A 212 18.68 6.77 8.84
CA THR A 212 19.48 7.21 10.00
C THR A 212 18.60 7.69 11.15
N LYS A 213 17.43 8.26 10.87
CA LYS A 213 16.49 8.81 11.87
C LYS A 213 15.55 7.77 12.43
N PHE A 214 15.16 6.78 11.62
CA PHE A 214 14.20 5.75 12.02
C PHE A 214 14.87 4.37 12.05
N PRO A 215 14.47 3.47 12.97
CA PRO A 215 15.08 2.14 13.13
C PRO A 215 14.58 1.16 12.05
N VAL A 216 14.85 1.48 10.80
CA VAL A 216 14.43 0.71 9.62
C VAL A 216 15.50 -0.32 9.26
N ASP A 217 15.12 -1.59 9.18
CA ASP A 217 16.03 -2.67 8.74
C ASP A 217 16.16 -2.69 7.20
N ILE A 218 17.33 -3.07 6.69
CA ILE A 218 17.58 -3.17 5.23
C ILE A 218 16.92 -4.39 4.60
N GLN A 219 16.63 -5.45 5.36
CA GLN A 219 16.17 -6.72 4.82
C GLN A 219 14.84 -6.63 4.07
N PRO A 220 13.80 -5.88 4.50
CA PRO A 220 12.59 -5.68 3.69
C PRO A 220 12.89 -5.07 2.32
N PHE A 221 13.89 -4.20 2.20
CA PHE A 221 14.30 -3.61 0.92
C PHE A 221 14.95 -4.65 0.02
N LYS A 222 15.86 -5.46 0.57
CA LYS A 222 16.46 -6.59 -0.16
C LYS A 222 15.42 -7.61 -0.61
N ASP A 223 14.47 -7.93 0.28
CA ASP A 223 13.37 -8.83 -0.03
C ASP A 223 12.47 -8.27 -1.15
N MET A 224 12.21 -6.95 -1.19
CA MET A 224 11.48 -6.35 -2.31
C MET A 224 12.24 -6.49 -3.64
N ILE A 225 13.56 -6.29 -3.65
CA ILE A 225 14.40 -6.53 -4.84
C ILE A 225 14.31 -7.99 -5.29
N GLU A 226 14.27 -8.94 -4.35
CA GLU A 226 14.05 -10.34 -4.68
C GLU A 226 12.68 -10.59 -5.33
N GLY A 227 11.64 -9.89 -4.89
CA GLY A 227 10.35 -9.85 -5.57
C GLY A 227 10.47 -9.45 -7.03
N MET A 228 11.22 -8.38 -7.32
CA MET A 228 11.47 -7.93 -8.68
C MET A 228 12.24 -8.97 -9.51
N ARG A 229 13.17 -9.72 -8.90
CA ARG A 229 13.87 -10.84 -9.58
C ARG A 229 12.92 -11.97 -9.96
N LEU A 230 11.89 -12.23 -9.15
CA LEU A 230 10.84 -13.20 -9.50
C LEU A 230 10.03 -12.72 -10.70
N ASP A 231 9.68 -11.43 -10.74
CA ASP A 231 8.90 -10.84 -11.85
C ASP A 231 9.58 -10.92 -13.21
N LEU A 232 10.91 -11.09 -13.27
CA LEU A 232 11.65 -11.28 -14.52
C LEU A 232 11.49 -12.68 -15.12
N LYS A 233 11.12 -13.67 -14.31
CA LYS A 233 11.18 -15.08 -14.69
C LYS A 233 9.82 -15.78 -14.58
N LYS A 234 8.97 -15.32 -13.68
CA LYS A 234 7.76 -16.02 -13.27
C LYS A 234 6.52 -15.24 -13.69
N SER A 235 5.69 -15.89 -14.50
CA SER A 235 4.42 -15.34 -14.98
C SER A 235 3.19 -16.11 -14.49
N ARG A 236 3.41 -17.20 -13.73
CA ARG A 236 2.41 -18.17 -13.25
C ARG A 236 2.74 -18.65 -11.85
N TYR A 237 1.72 -18.92 -11.05
CA TYR A 237 1.85 -19.36 -9.66
C TYR A 237 1.12 -20.67 -9.46
N LYS A 238 1.83 -21.71 -9.04
CA LYS A 238 1.27 -23.07 -8.95
C LYS A 238 0.10 -23.15 -7.97
N ASN A 239 0.24 -22.46 -6.84
CA ASN A 239 -0.70 -22.49 -5.72
C ASN A 239 -0.69 -21.17 -4.95
N PHE A 240 -1.62 -21.03 -4.00
CA PHE A 240 -1.75 -19.84 -3.18
C PHE A 240 -0.47 -19.53 -2.37
N ASP A 241 0.28 -20.53 -1.91
CA ASP A 241 1.52 -20.32 -1.15
C ASP A 241 2.59 -19.60 -1.98
N GLU A 242 2.75 -19.97 -3.24
CA GLU A 242 3.66 -19.27 -4.15
C GLU A 242 3.20 -17.83 -4.42
N LEU A 243 1.89 -17.62 -4.59
CA LEU A 243 1.32 -16.29 -4.78
C LEU A 243 1.49 -15.42 -3.53
N TYR A 244 1.29 -16.02 -2.35
CA TYR A 244 1.45 -15.38 -1.05
C TYR A 244 2.89 -14.92 -0.85
N LEU A 245 3.86 -15.79 -1.13
CA LEU A 245 5.28 -15.44 -1.05
C LEU A 245 5.63 -14.28 -1.98
N TYR A 246 5.04 -14.24 -3.17
CA TYR A 246 5.17 -13.09 -4.06
C TYR A 246 4.54 -11.82 -3.47
N CYS A 247 3.32 -11.89 -2.95
CA CYS A 247 2.66 -10.76 -2.28
C CYS A 247 3.46 -10.24 -1.08
N TYR A 248 4.12 -11.12 -0.35
CA TYR A 248 5.08 -10.73 0.68
C TYR A 248 6.17 -9.83 0.10
N TYR A 249 6.88 -10.31 -0.91
CA TYR A 249 8.04 -9.60 -1.45
C TYR A 249 7.67 -8.22 -2.01
N VAL A 250 6.58 -8.12 -2.78
CA VAL A 250 6.26 -6.87 -3.51
C VAL A 250 5.39 -5.89 -2.72
N ALA A 251 4.73 -6.32 -1.64
CA ALA A 251 3.82 -5.45 -0.87
C ALA A 251 3.88 -5.64 0.64
N GLY A 252 4.07 -6.87 1.12
CA GLY A 252 4.26 -7.14 2.55
C GLY A 252 5.48 -6.43 3.13
N THR A 253 6.59 -6.44 2.39
CA THR A 253 7.83 -5.73 2.72
C THR A 253 7.61 -4.23 2.92
N VAL A 254 6.74 -3.58 2.14
CA VAL A 254 6.41 -2.15 2.28
C VAL A 254 5.77 -1.85 3.64
N GLY A 255 4.92 -2.74 4.13
CA GLY A 255 4.39 -2.66 5.50
C GLY A 255 5.53 -2.70 6.53
N LEU A 256 6.47 -3.62 6.36
CA LEU A 256 7.63 -3.78 7.26
C LEU A 256 8.58 -2.57 7.22
N MET A 257 8.73 -1.90 6.09
CA MET A 257 9.50 -0.65 5.98
C MET A 257 8.82 0.53 6.70
N SER A 258 7.49 0.53 6.71
CA SER A 258 6.68 1.67 7.16
C SER A 258 6.44 1.69 8.67
N VAL A 259 6.35 0.52 9.33
CA VAL A 259 6.06 0.41 10.77
C VAL A 259 7.07 1.19 11.64
N PRO A 260 8.40 1.09 11.44
CA PRO A 260 9.36 1.86 12.22
C PRO A 260 9.17 3.39 12.13
N VAL A 261 8.70 3.88 10.99
CA VAL A 261 8.45 5.31 10.75
C VAL A 261 7.13 5.75 11.36
N MET A 262 6.08 4.94 11.22
CA MET A 262 4.76 5.23 11.80
C MET A 262 4.81 5.19 13.32
N GLY A 263 5.61 4.30 13.90
CA GLY A 263 5.72 4.07 15.33
C GLY A 263 4.52 3.32 15.92
N ILE A 264 4.68 2.87 17.15
CA ILE A 264 3.61 2.26 17.96
C ILE A 264 3.33 3.23 19.10
N ALA A 265 2.06 3.61 19.27
CA ALA A 265 1.67 4.54 20.33
C ALA A 265 2.00 3.95 21.72
N PRO A 266 2.60 4.72 22.65
CA PRO A 266 2.99 4.21 23.97
C PRO A 266 1.84 3.58 24.77
N GLU A 267 0.62 4.07 24.60
CA GLU A 267 -0.60 3.58 25.24
C GLU A 267 -1.20 2.33 24.58
N SER A 268 -0.66 1.92 23.42
CA SER A 268 -1.14 0.75 22.68
C SER A 268 -0.92 -0.52 23.49
N GLN A 269 -1.97 -1.34 23.58
CA GLN A 269 -1.89 -2.68 24.19
C GLN A 269 -1.39 -3.74 23.20
N ALA A 270 -1.18 -3.37 21.93
CA ALA A 270 -0.68 -4.28 20.91
C ALA A 270 0.82 -4.56 21.14
N THR A 271 1.23 -5.83 21.02
CA THR A 271 2.64 -6.17 21.02
C THR A 271 3.31 -5.68 19.73
N THR A 272 4.61 -5.42 19.76
CA THR A 272 5.36 -5.08 18.53
C THR A 272 5.13 -6.13 17.46
N GLU A 273 5.22 -7.42 17.82
CA GLU A 273 4.98 -8.53 16.90
C GLU A 273 3.59 -8.46 16.23
N SER A 274 2.52 -8.21 16.99
CA SER A 274 1.18 -8.14 16.41
C SER A 274 1.01 -6.96 15.45
N VAL A 275 1.65 -5.82 15.71
CA VAL A 275 1.65 -4.67 14.80
C VAL A 275 2.38 -5.00 13.49
N TYR A 276 3.54 -5.64 13.55
CA TYR A 276 4.27 -6.04 12.35
C TYR A 276 3.51 -7.09 11.53
N ASN A 277 2.85 -8.05 12.19
CA ASN A 277 2.00 -9.03 11.53
C ASN A 277 0.79 -8.37 10.84
N ALA A 278 0.15 -7.40 11.50
CA ALA A 278 -0.94 -6.65 10.92
C ALA A 278 -0.49 -5.83 9.70
N ALA A 279 0.69 -5.19 9.77
CA ALA A 279 1.25 -4.43 8.66
C ALA A 279 1.59 -5.33 7.45
N LEU A 280 2.18 -6.50 7.71
CA LEU A 280 2.44 -7.52 6.69
C LEU A 280 1.15 -7.99 6.02
N ALA A 281 0.14 -8.37 6.82
CA ALA A 281 -1.15 -8.83 6.32
C ALA A 281 -1.87 -7.74 5.50
N LEU A 282 -1.79 -6.49 5.94
CA LEU A 282 -2.34 -5.36 5.20
C LEU A 282 -1.67 -5.17 3.83
N GLY A 283 -0.34 -5.30 3.76
CA GLY A 283 0.41 -5.26 2.51
C GLY A 283 -0.03 -6.35 1.54
N ILE A 284 -0.12 -7.58 2.02
CA ILE A 284 -0.56 -8.74 1.23
C ILE A 284 -2.01 -8.58 0.77
N ALA A 285 -2.91 -8.18 1.66
CA ALA A 285 -4.32 -7.96 1.31
C ALA A 285 -4.48 -6.88 0.23
N ASN A 286 -3.70 -5.80 0.31
CA ASN A 286 -3.66 -4.77 -0.74
C ASN A 286 -3.16 -5.34 -2.08
N GLN A 287 -2.17 -6.22 -2.07
CA GLN A 287 -1.64 -6.82 -3.30
C GLN A 287 -2.60 -7.82 -3.93
N LEU A 288 -3.22 -8.67 -3.11
CA LEU A 288 -4.29 -9.57 -3.57
C LEU A 288 -5.46 -8.77 -4.15
N THR A 289 -5.79 -7.62 -3.56
CA THR A 289 -6.80 -6.70 -4.10
C THR A 289 -6.40 -6.14 -5.47
N ASN A 290 -5.13 -5.78 -5.67
CA ASN A 290 -4.64 -5.32 -6.97
C ASN A 290 -4.73 -6.44 -8.02
N ILE A 291 -4.23 -7.64 -7.68
CA ILE A 291 -4.28 -8.82 -8.56
C ILE A 291 -5.72 -9.12 -9.01
N LEU A 292 -6.67 -9.14 -8.07
CA LEU A 292 -8.08 -9.42 -8.39
C LEU A 292 -8.75 -8.31 -9.20
N ARG A 293 -8.32 -7.06 -9.01
CA ARG A 293 -8.82 -5.92 -9.78
C ARG A 293 -8.30 -5.92 -11.22
N ASP A 294 -7.05 -6.35 -11.40
CA ASP A 294 -6.28 -6.09 -12.63
C ASP A 294 -6.07 -7.36 -13.48
N VAL A 295 -6.77 -8.47 -13.19
CA VAL A 295 -6.66 -9.77 -13.91
C VAL A 295 -6.60 -9.60 -15.44
N GLY A 296 -7.51 -8.81 -16.01
CA GLY A 296 -7.56 -8.61 -17.47
C GLY A 296 -6.41 -7.75 -18.01
N GLU A 297 -5.89 -6.82 -17.22
CA GLU A 297 -4.72 -6.02 -17.59
C GLU A 297 -3.44 -6.84 -17.54
N ASP A 298 -3.27 -7.62 -16.47
CA ASP A 298 -2.16 -8.57 -16.34
C ASP A 298 -2.16 -9.61 -17.46
N ALA A 299 -3.35 -10.13 -17.81
CA ALA A 299 -3.54 -11.07 -18.91
C ALA A 299 -3.04 -10.49 -20.25
N ARG A 300 -3.34 -9.22 -20.54
CA ARG A 300 -2.83 -8.52 -21.75
C ARG A 300 -1.31 -8.36 -21.76
N ARG A 301 -0.68 -8.35 -20.58
CA ARG A 301 0.78 -8.33 -20.39
C ARG A 301 1.37 -9.75 -20.36
N GLY A 302 0.57 -10.80 -20.60
CA GLY A 302 1.00 -12.19 -20.56
C GLY A 302 1.17 -12.78 -19.15
N ARG A 303 0.70 -12.08 -18.11
CA ARG A 303 0.83 -12.47 -16.70
C ARG A 303 -0.49 -13.05 -16.18
N VAL A 304 -0.42 -14.09 -15.36
CA VAL A 304 -1.56 -14.68 -14.65
C VAL A 304 -1.14 -14.96 -13.22
N TYR A 305 -1.56 -14.07 -12.32
CA TYR A 305 -1.24 -14.16 -10.89
C TYR A 305 -2.15 -15.13 -10.13
N LEU A 306 -3.34 -15.42 -10.66
CA LEU A 306 -4.26 -16.36 -10.04
C LEU A 306 -3.63 -17.77 -9.92
N PRO A 307 -3.76 -18.44 -8.76
CA PRO A 307 -3.17 -19.76 -8.56
C PRO A 307 -3.70 -20.79 -9.57
N GLN A 308 -2.79 -21.55 -10.17
CA GLN A 308 -3.10 -22.49 -11.25
C GLN A 308 -3.93 -23.68 -10.77
N ASP A 309 -3.73 -24.14 -9.54
CA ASP A 309 -4.55 -25.17 -8.91
C ASP A 309 -5.99 -24.69 -8.65
N GLU A 310 -6.17 -23.45 -8.22
CA GLU A 310 -7.49 -22.84 -8.03
C GLU A 310 -8.22 -22.61 -9.36
N LEU A 311 -7.52 -22.13 -10.39
CA LEU A 311 -8.07 -22.03 -11.75
C LEU A 311 -8.54 -23.39 -12.26
N ALA A 312 -7.71 -24.43 -12.10
CA ALA A 312 -8.07 -25.80 -12.50
C ALA A 312 -9.30 -26.33 -11.73
N GLN A 313 -9.43 -26.05 -10.43
CA GLN A 313 -10.61 -26.40 -9.64
C GLN A 313 -11.88 -25.68 -10.12
N ALA A 314 -11.73 -24.43 -10.58
CA ALA A 314 -12.82 -23.69 -11.21
C ALA A 314 -13.15 -24.20 -12.63
N GLY A 315 -12.28 -25.02 -13.23
CA GLY A 315 -12.41 -25.49 -14.62
C GLY A 315 -11.96 -24.45 -15.65
N LEU A 316 -11.01 -23.60 -15.27
CA LEU A 316 -10.42 -22.53 -16.08
C LEU A 316 -8.97 -22.87 -16.41
N SER A 317 -8.53 -22.45 -17.60
CA SER A 317 -7.12 -22.46 -18.02
C SER A 317 -6.60 -21.03 -18.25
N ASP A 318 -5.31 -20.90 -18.54
CA ASP A 318 -4.72 -19.62 -18.94
C ASP A 318 -5.38 -19.04 -20.20
N GLU A 319 -5.75 -19.89 -21.16
CA GLU A 319 -6.43 -19.46 -22.39
C GLU A 319 -7.79 -18.83 -22.07
N ASP A 320 -8.51 -19.37 -21.09
CA ASP A 320 -9.77 -18.79 -20.62
C ASP A 320 -9.55 -17.39 -20.00
N ILE A 321 -8.48 -17.22 -19.23
CA ILE A 321 -8.10 -15.92 -18.64
C ILE A 321 -7.72 -14.93 -19.75
N PHE A 322 -6.92 -15.35 -20.72
CA PHE A 322 -6.54 -14.52 -21.86
C PHE A 322 -7.71 -14.16 -22.77
N ALA A 323 -8.71 -15.04 -22.89
CA ALA A 323 -9.95 -14.78 -23.60
C ALA A 323 -10.94 -13.90 -22.80
N GLY A 324 -10.64 -13.58 -21.54
CA GLY A 324 -11.52 -12.79 -20.67
C GLY A 324 -12.82 -13.53 -20.32
N LYS A 325 -12.80 -14.86 -20.30
CA LYS A 325 -13.96 -15.68 -19.98
C LYS A 325 -14.32 -15.54 -18.49
N VAL A 326 -15.59 -15.25 -18.23
CA VAL A 326 -16.15 -15.19 -16.88
C VAL A 326 -17.16 -16.32 -16.74
N THR A 327 -16.99 -17.15 -15.71
CA THR A 327 -17.91 -18.26 -15.39
C THR A 327 -18.85 -17.88 -14.24
N GLU A 328 -19.96 -18.59 -14.11
CA GLU A 328 -21.00 -18.36 -13.08
C GLU A 328 -20.69 -19.03 -11.73
N LYS A 329 -19.57 -19.76 -11.61
CA LYS A 329 -19.09 -20.32 -10.34
C LYS A 329 -18.50 -19.23 -9.47
#